data_AF-A0A818EXY4-F1
#
_entry.id   AF-A0A818EXY4-F1
#
_cell.length_a   1.000
_cell.length_b   1.000
_cell.length_c   1.000
_cell.angle_alpha   90.00
_cell.angle_beta   90.00
_cell.angle_gamma   90.00
#
_symmetry.space_group_name_H-M   'P 1'
#
loop_
_entity.id
_entity.type
_entity.pdbx_description
1 polymer ?
#
loop_
_entity_poly.entity_id
_entity_poly.type
_entity_poly.pdbx_seq_one_letter_code
_entity_poly.pdbx_strand_id
1 'polypeptide(L)'
;MKNVQQAVEIAEEKLPSNHSHLLDYKETFEKIQNKLLWLPEFLGIWESIYSNPAWELNMVNLFSLLAWCNIGYIDWEPWLSRIFTRILKSFSLPVGKIQVSLQQYHYSMSSVTTWIVAMLGNGSSCLQHLQDLFTAIKSFYHPSNTGKFQQDLISFLSKLAQAFVDRVHLERKANPVWYFTPPESYRLTEQNITDFVNCIKECAFIAIFTKAHLKEAAKACQYLSMLRPELIVPPIVEKLFSSIDSMSEPHRFTSIMTCLASIARQIVRQAPYFSQGQTYVIPLLMAVLPGIDSNDFKKTAVTFQFLNAILMLVTCVDCSSAVHTRNDLTEIEKEVCLSTAKFEDFITEFLNRTFQMIDTLSTEMSDALYQNFVELIMIHGMNIVKNLLKINL
;
A
#
# COMPACT_ATOMS: atom_id res chain seq x y z
N MET A 1 -8.58 -16.82 31.40
CA MET A 1 -7.78 -17.66 32.31
C MET A 1 -7.90 -19.17 32.03
N LYS A 2 -9.10 -19.77 31.85
CA LYS A 2 -9.23 -21.23 31.58
C LYS A 2 -8.59 -21.72 30.27
N ASN A 3 -8.58 -20.91 29.20
CA ASN A 3 -7.97 -21.32 27.92
C ASN A 3 -6.44 -21.18 27.87
N VAL A 4 -5.83 -20.42 28.79
CA VAL A 4 -4.38 -20.24 28.85
C VAL A 4 -3.73 -21.46 29.52
N GLN A 5 -4.34 -21.99 30.59
CA GLN A 5 -3.87 -23.22 31.22
C GLN A 5 -3.99 -24.43 30.29
N GLN A 6 -5.10 -24.55 29.55
CA GLN A 6 -5.27 -25.61 28.56
C GLN A 6 -4.29 -25.51 27.39
N ALA A 7 -3.95 -24.30 26.95
CA ALA A 7 -2.94 -24.09 25.92
C ALA A 7 -1.52 -24.38 26.42
N VAL A 8 -1.24 -24.13 27.71
CA VAL A 8 0.03 -24.47 28.37
C VAL A 8 0.15 -25.98 28.55
N GLU A 9 -0.89 -26.68 28.98
CA GLU A 9 -0.88 -28.16 29.10
C GLU A 9 -0.67 -28.85 27.75
N ILE A 10 -1.32 -28.38 26.67
CA ILE A 10 -1.13 -28.93 25.32
C ILE A 10 0.27 -28.62 24.77
N ALA A 11 0.85 -27.47 25.16
CA ALA A 11 2.22 -27.10 24.76
C ALA A 11 3.27 -27.92 25.52
N GLU A 12 3.05 -28.19 26.82
CA GLU A 12 3.89 -29.03 27.66
C GLU A 12 3.83 -30.51 27.26
N GLU A 13 2.67 -31.00 26.79
CA GLU A 13 2.51 -32.38 26.31
C GLU A 13 3.23 -32.64 24.97
N LYS A 14 3.39 -31.61 24.12
CA LYS A 14 3.96 -31.74 22.76
C LYS A 14 5.40 -31.28 22.61
N LEU A 15 5.97 -30.56 23.58
CA LEU A 15 7.33 -30.04 23.49
C LEU A 15 8.11 -30.48 24.74
N PRO A 16 9.18 -31.29 24.61
CA PRO A 16 9.98 -31.68 25.77
C PRO A 16 10.54 -30.45 26.47
N SER A 17 10.40 -30.46 27.80
CA SER A 17 10.65 -29.37 28.76
C SER A 17 12.08 -28.80 28.79
N ASN A 18 12.95 -29.23 27.86
CA ASN A 18 14.38 -28.92 27.82
C ASN A 18 14.83 -28.23 26.53
N HIS A 19 13.92 -27.59 25.77
CA HIS A 19 14.37 -26.77 24.65
C HIS A 19 14.84 -25.39 25.15
N SER A 20 16.16 -25.22 25.22
CA SER A 20 16.93 -24.05 25.66
C SER A 20 16.62 -22.71 24.98
N HIS A 21 15.66 -22.66 24.05
CA HIS A 21 15.31 -21.47 23.26
C HIS A 21 13.97 -20.84 23.62
N LEU A 22 13.18 -21.46 24.51
CA LEU A 22 11.97 -20.84 25.07
C LEU A 22 12.31 -20.19 26.42
N LEU A 23 13.08 -19.11 26.36
CA LEU A 23 13.24 -18.20 27.49
C LEU A 23 11.87 -17.65 27.86
N ASP A 24 11.51 -17.76 29.14
CA ASP A 24 10.32 -17.14 29.70
C ASP A 24 10.34 -15.63 29.37
N TYR A 25 9.37 -15.19 28.58
CA TYR A 25 9.26 -13.80 28.13
C TYR A 25 9.13 -12.84 29.32
N LYS A 26 8.61 -13.28 30.48
CA LYS A 26 8.57 -12.48 31.72
C LYS A 26 9.94 -12.23 32.32
N GLU A 27 10.83 -13.23 32.30
CA GLU A 27 12.19 -13.07 32.81
C GLU A 27 13.04 -12.19 31.87
N THR A 28 12.77 -12.28 30.57
CA THR A 28 13.35 -11.38 29.56
C THR A 28 12.82 -9.95 29.74
N PHE A 29 11.55 -9.78 30.09
CA PHE A 29 10.90 -8.49 30.36
C PHE A 29 11.53 -7.74 31.55
N GLU A 30 11.71 -8.40 32.70
CA GLU A 30 12.39 -7.78 33.84
C GLU A 30 13.86 -7.47 33.54
N LYS A 31 14.52 -8.30 32.73
CA LYS A 31 15.90 -8.05 32.27
C LYS A 31 16.00 -6.89 31.28
N ILE A 32 15.01 -6.66 30.41
CA ILE A 32 15.01 -5.53 29.46
C ILE A 32 14.70 -4.22 30.19
N GLN A 33 13.68 -4.19 31.05
CA GLN A 33 13.39 -3.00 31.87
C GLN A 33 14.60 -2.57 32.71
N ASN A 34 15.31 -3.53 33.31
CA ASN A 34 16.54 -3.27 34.05
C ASN A 34 17.77 -2.97 33.16
N LYS A 35 17.69 -3.13 31.83
CA LYS A 35 18.80 -2.90 30.87
C LYS A 35 18.63 -1.67 29.97
N LEU A 36 17.48 -0.99 29.98
CA LEU A 36 17.27 0.29 29.27
C LEU A 36 17.81 1.51 30.03
N LEU A 37 18.83 1.32 30.88
CA LEU A 37 19.47 2.37 31.69
C LEU A 37 19.96 3.56 30.84
N TRP A 38 20.36 3.29 29.60
CA TRP A 38 20.87 4.28 28.67
C TRP A 38 19.77 5.08 27.95
N LEU A 39 18.52 4.59 27.89
CA LEU A 39 17.47 5.20 27.08
C LEU A 39 17.12 6.63 27.56
N PRO A 40 16.90 6.88 28.87
CA PRO A 40 16.65 8.25 29.36
C PRO A 40 17.83 9.19 29.09
N GLU A 41 19.07 8.72 29.25
CA GLU A 41 20.28 9.52 28.98
C GLU A 41 20.39 9.86 27.50
N PHE A 42 20.16 8.90 26.60
CA PHE A 42 20.23 9.09 25.16
C PHE A 42 19.10 9.99 24.66
N LEU A 43 17.88 9.84 25.20
CA LEU A 43 16.77 10.75 24.91
C LEU A 43 17.07 12.16 25.43
N GLY A 44 17.67 12.30 26.61
CA GLY A 44 18.11 13.59 27.15
C GLY A 44 19.17 14.27 26.28
N ILE A 45 20.18 13.52 25.81
CA ILE A 45 21.18 14.02 24.85
C ILE A 45 20.48 14.47 23.56
N TRP A 46 19.60 13.62 23.04
CA TRP A 46 18.86 13.90 21.82
C TRP A 46 17.93 15.12 21.98
N GLU A 47 17.32 15.34 23.12
CA GLU A 47 16.49 16.51 23.43
C GLU A 47 17.31 17.80 23.51
N SER A 48 18.47 17.73 24.17
CA SER A 48 19.33 18.89 24.46
C SER A 48 19.90 19.58 23.21
N ILE A 49 19.96 18.88 22.08
CA ILE A 49 20.64 19.36 20.87
C ILE A 49 19.63 19.80 19.81
N TYR A 50 19.63 21.10 19.51
CA TYR A 50 18.73 21.70 18.52
C TYR A 50 19.26 21.66 17.09
N SER A 51 20.56 21.41 16.90
CA SER A 51 21.17 21.14 15.59
C SER A 51 20.88 19.70 15.14
N ASN A 52 21.10 19.41 13.85
CA ASN A 52 21.00 18.06 13.27
C ASN A 52 22.42 17.53 13.00
N PRO A 53 23.11 16.99 14.03
CA PRO A 53 24.45 16.42 13.86
C PRO A 53 24.38 15.07 13.14
N ALA A 54 25.48 14.69 12.48
CA ALA A 54 25.55 13.45 11.70
C ALA A 54 25.17 12.18 12.50
N TRP A 55 25.47 12.14 13.79
CA TRP A 55 25.14 11.00 14.65
C TRP A 55 23.65 10.88 14.98
N GLU A 56 22.84 11.93 14.78
CA GLU A 56 21.41 11.91 15.07
C GLU A 56 20.69 10.85 14.22
N LEU A 57 21.15 10.65 12.97
CA LEU A 57 20.67 9.58 12.09
C LEU A 57 20.81 8.20 12.75
N ASN A 58 21.96 7.93 13.38
CA ASN A 58 22.22 6.66 14.06
C ASN A 58 21.33 6.50 15.30
N MET A 59 21.06 7.60 16.02
CA MET A 59 20.11 7.59 17.14
C MET A 59 18.69 7.29 16.69
N VAL A 60 18.19 7.94 15.63
CA VAL A 60 16.84 7.67 15.10
C VAL A 60 16.73 6.22 14.63
N ASN A 61 17.78 5.67 13.99
CA ASN A 61 17.82 4.25 13.62
C ASN A 61 17.81 3.33 14.84
N LEU A 62 18.52 3.68 15.91
CA LEU A 62 18.53 2.91 17.15
C LEU A 62 17.15 2.94 17.82
N PHE A 63 16.53 4.12 17.94
CA PHE A 63 15.22 4.29 18.55
C PHE A 63 14.12 3.60 17.73
N SER A 64 14.19 3.63 16.39
CA SER A 64 13.21 2.94 15.55
C SER A 64 13.25 1.42 15.73
N LEU A 65 14.46 0.84 15.76
CA LEU A 65 14.66 -0.59 16.02
C LEU A 65 14.26 -0.96 17.44
N LEU A 66 14.62 -0.13 18.42
CA LEU A 66 14.23 -0.33 19.81
C LEU A 66 12.71 -0.35 19.95
N ALA A 67 12.01 0.64 19.37
CA ALA A 67 10.56 0.70 19.41
C ALA A 67 9.92 -0.53 18.73
N TRP A 68 10.41 -0.91 17.55
CA TRP A 68 9.88 -2.05 16.80
C TRP A 68 10.03 -3.38 17.55
N CYS A 69 11.17 -3.61 18.18
CA CYS A 69 11.43 -4.82 18.95
C CYS A 69 10.75 -4.84 20.33
N ASN A 70 10.14 -3.74 20.76
CA ASN A 70 9.59 -3.56 22.11
C ASN A 70 8.23 -2.84 22.09
N ILE A 71 7.38 -3.14 21.09
CA ILE A 71 6.04 -2.55 20.95
C ILE A 71 5.20 -2.85 22.20
N GLY A 72 4.69 -1.81 22.85
CA GLY A 72 3.89 -1.93 24.08
C GLY A 72 4.68 -2.12 25.36
N TYR A 73 6.02 -2.12 25.30
CA TYR A 73 6.90 -2.24 26.47
C TYR A 73 7.58 -0.91 26.85
N ILE A 74 7.73 0.00 25.90
CA ILE A 74 8.28 1.34 26.12
C ILE A 74 7.15 2.35 25.97
N ASP A 75 6.95 3.17 26.99
CA ASP A 75 6.00 4.28 26.94
C ASP A 75 6.63 5.47 26.20
N TRP A 76 6.27 5.66 24.93
CA TRP A 76 6.80 6.77 24.12
C TRP A 76 6.03 8.08 24.31
N GLU A 77 4.92 8.08 25.05
CA GLU A 77 3.97 9.18 25.15
C GLU A 77 4.62 10.54 25.52
N PRO A 78 5.56 10.61 26.50
CA PRO A 78 6.20 11.89 26.87
C PRO A 78 7.01 12.53 25.73
N TRP A 79 7.47 11.73 24.76
CA TRP A 79 8.38 12.16 23.71
C TRP A 79 7.70 12.41 22.36
N LEU A 80 6.45 12.00 22.19
CA LEU A 80 5.74 12.05 20.90
C LEU A 80 5.79 13.44 20.25
N SER A 81 5.42 14.48 20.99
CA SER A 81 5.41 15.86 20.46
C SER A 81 6.78 16.27 19.87
N ARG A 82 7.87 15.91 20.56
CA ARG A 82 9.23 16.22 20.10
C ARG A 82 9.62 15.37 18.89
N ILE A 83 9.27 14.09 18.89
CA ILE A 83 9.53 13.15 17.79
C ILE A 83 8.86 13.67 16.52
N PHE A 84 7.56 13.94 16.55
CA PHE A 84 6.82 14.45 15.39
C PHE A 84 7.31 15.82 14.93
N THR A 85 7.70 16.70 15.86
CA THR A 85 8.30 18.00 15.50
C THR A 85 9.63 17.83 14.75
N ARG A 86 10.50 16.92 15.18
CA ARG A 86 11.78 16.65 14.49
C ARG A 86 11.56 15.95 13.15
N ILE A 87 10.61 15.02 13.06
CA ILE A 87 10.23 14.39 11.79
C ILE A 87 9.73 15.46 10.80
N LEU A 88 8.84 16.36 11.23
CA LEU A 88 8.36 17.46 10.38
C LEU A 88 9.52 18.34 9.88
N LYS A 89 10.46 18.69 10.76
CA LYS A 89 11.66 19.45 10.40
C LYS A 89 12.55 18.68 9.42
N SER A 90 12.62 17.35 9.50
CA SER A 90 13.46 16.52 8.64
C SER A 90 13.04 16.52 7.17
N PHE A 91 11.78 16.87 6.87
CA PHE A 91 11.31 17.03 5.49
C PHE A 91 11.83 18.30 4.80
N SER A 92 12.48 19.22 5.52
CA SER A 92 13.04 20.46 4.97
C SER A 92 12.03 21.25 4.10
N LEU A 93 10.78 21.34 4.57
CA LEU A 93 9.72 21.99 3.81
C LEU A 93 9.96 23.50 3.72
N PRO A 94 9.73 24.12 2.53
CA PRO A 94 9.85 25.56 2.39
C PRO A 94 8.66 26.24 3.09
N VAL A 95 8.90 26.80 4.27
CA VAL A 95 7.89 27.56 5.03
C VAL A 95 8.34 29.01 5.13
N GLY A 96 7.53 29.93 4.59
CA GLY A 96 7.81 31.38 4.61
C GLY A 96 8.74 31.87 3.50
N LYS A 97 9.17 33.14 3.59
CA LYS A 97 9.94 33.85 2.55
C LYS A 97 11.46 33.63 2.61
N ILE A 98 11.98 33.03 3.67
CA ILE A 98 13.42 32.87 3.89
C ILE A 98 13.79 31.39 3.76
N GLN A 99 14.39 31.02 2.63
CA GLN A 99 14.91 29.68 2.39
C GLN A 99 16.30 29.54 3.03
N VAL A 100 16.35 29.10 4.29
CA VAL A 100 17.60 28.68 4.94
C VAL A 100 17.44 27.23 5.39
N SER A 101 17.51 26.32 4.42
CA SER A 101 17.65 24.89 4.72
C SER A 101 19.15 24.58 4.86
N LEU A 102 19.65 24.60 6.09
CA LEU A 102 21.02 24.19 6.44
C LEU A 102 21.10 22.68 6.78
N GLN A 103 20.10 21.87 6.44
CA GLN A 103 20.14 20.43 6.74
C GLN A 103 21.16 19.72 5.85
N GLN A 104 22.23 19.22 6.47
CA GLN A 104 23.26 18.40 5.82
C GLN A 104 22.95 16.90 5.89
N TYR A 105 22.08 16.46 6.81
CA TYR A 105 21.81 15.04 7.07
C TYR A 105 20.30 14.78 7.09
N HIS A 106 19.87 13.80 6.30
CA HIS A 106 18.47 13.40 6.17
C HIS A 106 18.20 12.13 6.96
N TYR A 107 17.06 12.06 7.64
CA TYR A 107 16.64 10.84 8.30
C TYR A 107 16.29 9.78 7.27
N SER A 108 16.59 8.51 7.59
CA SER A 108 16.08 7.39 6.81
C SER A 108 14.57 7.31 6.97
N MET A 109 13.83 7.49 5.87
CA MET A 109 12.36 7.36 5.87
C MET A 109 11.90 5.98 6.36
N SER A 110 12.69 4.92 6.14
CA SER A 110 12.37 3.59 6.67
C SER A 110 12.42 3.56 8.19
N SER A 111 13.42 4.19 8.79
CA SER A 111 13.57 4.23 10.25
C SER A 111 12.48 5.08 10.90
N VAL A 112 12.20 6.26 10.32
CA VAL A 112 11.14 7.15 10.79
C VAL A 112 9.77 6.47 10.76
N THR A 113 9.43 5.82 9.65
CA THR A 113 8.15 5.13 9.49
C THR A 113 8.02 3.91 10.40
N THR A 114 9.09 3.12 10.54
CA THR A 114 9.16 2.01 11.50
C THR A 114 8.93 2.49 12.93
N TRP A 115 9.56 3.61 13.31
CA TRP A 115 9.42 4.18 14.64
C TRP A 115 7.99 4.64 14.92
N ILE A 116 7.40 5.43 14.01
CA ILE A 116 5.99 5.86 14.12
C ILE A 116 5.08 4.64 14.24
N VAL A 117 5.21 3.67 13.33
CA VAL A 117 4.34 2.50 13.33
C VAL A 117 4.51 1.68 14.59
N ALA A 118 5.70 1.56 15.17
CA ALA A 118 5.91 0.86 16.44
C ALA A 118 5.22 1.56 17.64
N MET A 119 5.10 2.89 17.61
CA MET A 119 4.45 3.68 18.66
C MET A 119 2.93 3.72 18.57
N LEU A 120 2.33 3.34 17.42
CA LEU A 120 0.88 3.23 17.29
C LEU A 120 0.32 2.12 18.19
N GLY A 121 -0.95 2.20 18.58
CA GLY A 121 -1.59 1.15 19.37
C GLY A 121 -2.64 1.69 20.32
N ASN A 122 -3.23 0.79 21.10
CA ASN A 122 -4.26 1.14 22.07
C ASN A 122 -3.66 2.03 23.17
N GLY A 123 -4.32 3.16 23.45
CA GLY A 123 -3.95 4.05 24.55
C GLY A 123 -2.85 5.08 24.24
N SER A 124 -2.25 5.10 23.04
CA SER A 124 -1.29 6.14 22.66
C SER A 124 -1.94 7.28 21.86
N SER A 125 -1.52 8.51 22.11
CA SER A 125 -1.88 9.67 21.29
C SER A 125 -1.09 9.77 19.97
N CYS A 126 -0.23 8.78 19.66
CA CYS A 126 0.61 8.76 18.47
C CYS A 126 -0.19 8.96 17.16
N LEU A 127 -1.40 8.38 17.07
CA LEU A 127 -2.25 8.56 15.89
C LEU A 127 -2.73 10.01 15.73
N GLN A 128 -3.03 10.72 16.81
CA GLN A 128 -3.42 12.14 16.76
C GLN A 128 -2.24 12.98 16.25
N HIS A 129 -1.04 12.77 16.79
CA HIS A 129 0.16 13.44 16.29
C HIS A 129 0.46 13.13 14.81
N LEU A 130 0.16 11.91 14.36
CA LEU A 130 0.27 11.54 12.96
C LEU A 130 -0.76 12.27 12.08
N GLN A 131 -2.00 12.42 12.56
CA GLN A 131 -3.03 13.20 11.88
C GLN A 131 -2.64 14.68 11.76
N ASP A 132 -2.10 15.26 12.82
CA ASP A 132 -1.61 16.64 12.83
C ASP A 132 -0.44 16.81 11.85
N LEU A 133 0.49 15.85 11.82
CA LEU A 133 1.58 15.83 10.85
C LEU A 133 1.05 15.80 9.42
N PHE A 134 0.15 14.87 9.09
CA PHE A 134 -0.43 14.77 7.74
C PHE A 134 -1.22 16.02 7.36
N THR A 135 -1.91 16.64 8.31
CA THR A 135 -2.60 17.92 8.10
C THR A 135 -1.60 19.03 7.73
N ALA A 136 -0.47 19.11 8.44
CA ALA A 136 0.57 20.10 8.17
C ALA A 136 1.27 19.92 6.81
N ILE A 137 1.47 18.66 6.38
CA ILE A 137 2.17 18.36 5.12
C ILE A 137 1.24 18.18 3.91
N LYS A 138 -0.09 18.15 4.10
CA LYS A 138 -1.08 17.84 3.04
C LYS A 138 -0.93 18.70 1.79
N SER A 139 -0.71 20.01 1.96
CA SER A 139 -0.57 20.95 0.84
C SER A 139 0.63 20.63 -0.05
N PHE A 140 1.72 20.08 0.52
CA PHE A 140 2.93 19.71 -0.20
C PHE A 140 2.79 18.46 -1.07
N TYR A 141 1.71 17.67 -0.90
CA TYR A 141 1.38 16.56 -1.81
C TYR A 141 0.70 17.02 -3.09
N HIS A 142 0.15 18.24 -3.13
CA HIS A 142 -0.59 18.73 -4.29
C HIS A 142 0.28 18.75 -5.57
N PRO A 143 -0.22 18.31 -6.74
CA PRO A 143 0.57 18.25 -7.98
C PRO A 143 1.22 19.57 -8.43
N SER A 144 0.67 20.71 -7.99
CA SER A 144 1.24 22.04 -8.25
C SER A 144 2.45 22.37 -7.37
N ASN A 145 2.61 21.69 -6.23
CA ASN A 145 3.71 21.90 -5.30
C ASN A 145 4.81 20.87 -5.57
N THR A 146 5.69 21.20 -6.51
CA THR A 146 6.83 20.35 -6.86
C THR A 146 8.12 20.90 -6.25
N GLY A 147 8.95 20.03 -5.70
CA GLY A 147 10.20 20.40 -5.05
C GLY A 147 11.00 19.19 -4.60
N LYS A 148 12.21 19.42 -4.08
CA LYS A 148 13.10 18.34 -3.62
C LYS A 148 12.48 17.48 -2.51
N PHE A 149 11.64 18.08 -1.67
CA PHE A 149 10.90 17.39 -0.59
C PHE A 149 9.91 16.33 -1.09
N GLN A 150 9.50 16.37 -2.36
CA GLN A 150 8.44 15.51 -2.88
C GLN A 150 8.83 14.02 -2.87
N GLN A 151 10.09 13.71 -3.17
CA GLN A 151 10.61 12.35 -3.10
C GLN A 151 10.52 11.82 -1.66
N ASP A 152 10.93 12.62 -0.67
CA ASP A 152 10.90 12.23 0.73
C ASP A 152 9.48 12.06 1.26
N LEU A 153 8.55 12.95 0.87
CA LEU A 153 7.14 12.83 1.25
C LEU A 153 6.48 11.58 0.66
N ILE A 154 6.66 11.30 -0.62
CA ILE A 154 6.07 10.11 -1.27
C ILE A 154 6.72 8.82 -0.73
N SER A 155 8.03 8.84 -0.49
CA SER A 155 8.76 7.76 0.18
C SER A 155 8.24 7.53 1.61
N PHE A 156 8.02 8.59 2.38
CA PHE A 156 7.44 8.52 3.71
C PHE A 156 6.04 7.91 3.67
N LEU A 157 5.15 8.40 2.81
CA LEU A 157 3.79 7.89 2.68
C LEU A 157 3.75 6.39 2.36
N SER A 158 4.52 5.97 1.34
CA SER A 158 4.53 4.57 0.90
C SER A 158 5.16 3.64 1.94
N LYS A 159 6.28 4.04 2.56
CA LYS A 159 6.95 3.26 3.61
C LYS A 159 6.15 3.19 4.91
N LEU A 160 5.42 4.26 5.25
CA LEU A 160 4.53 4.26 6.42
C LEU A 160 3.40 3.25 6.25
N ALA A 161 2.74 3.25 5.07
CA ALA A 161 1.71 2.27 4.76
C ALA A 161 2.29 0.84 4.74
N GLN A 162 3.49 0.64 4.17
CA GLN A 162 4.18 -0.64 4.17
C GLN A 162 4.47 -1.14 5.60
N ALA A 163 5.12 -0.33 6.43
CA ALA A 163 5.49 -0.70 7.78
C ALA A 163 4.25 -1.05 8.63
N PHE A 164 3.13 -0.34 8.42
CA PHE A 164 1.86 -0.66 9.09
C PHE A 164 1.28 -2.00 8.62
N VAL A 165 1.32 -2.30 7.32
CA VAL A 165 0.96 -3.63 6.79
C VAL A 165 1.86 -4.72 7.38
N ASP A 166 3.16 -4.48 7.46
CA ASP A 166 4.12 -5.43 8.03
C ASP A 166 3.82 -5.69 9.52
N ARG A 167 3.45 -4.66 10.29
CA ARG A 167 3.02 -4.81 11.68
C ARG A 167 1.73 -5.62 11.81
N VAL A 168 0.70 -5.28 11.02
CA VAL A 168 -0.58 -6.02 11.02
C VAL A 168 -0.32 -7.48 10.65
N HIS A 169 0.50 -7.74 9.64
CA HIS A 169 0.88 -9.09 9.25
C HIS A 169 1.59 -9.84 10.38
N LEU A 170 2.55 -9.19 11.05
CA LEU A 170 3.28 -9.75 12.19
C LEU A 170 2.35 -10.10 13.36
N GLU A 171 1.39 -9.24 13.70
CA GLU A 171 0.45 -9.46 14.80
C GLU A 171 -0.66 -10.47 14.50
N ARG A 172 -1.00 -10.67 13.21
CA ARG A 172 -2.04 -11.61 12.75
C ARG A 172 -1.50 -12.96 12.29
N LYS A 173 -0.18 -13.18 12.30
CA LYS A 173 0.42 -14.48 11.98
C LYS A 173 -0.06 -15.55 12.97
N ALA A 174 -0.59 -16.65 12.43
CA ALA A 174 -1.06 -17.78 13.23
C ALA A 174 0.08 -18.63 13.80
N ASN A 175 1.23 -18.66 13.13
CA ASN A 175 2.36 -19.49 13.54
C ASN A 175 3.18 -18.79 14.63
N PRO A 176 3.47 -19.46 15.75
CA PRO A 176 4.37 -18.91 16.76
C PRO A 176 5.74 -18.72 16.12
N VAL A 177 6.26 -17.50 16.25
CA VAL A 177 7.58 -17.12 15.78
C VAL A 177 8.51 -16.98 16.97
N TRP A 178 9.78 -17.34 16.81
CA TRP A 178 10.80 -17.23 17.85
C TRP A 178 11.14 -15.77 18.19
N TYR A 179 10.78 -14.83 17.31
CA TYR A 179 11.01 -13.40 17.50
C TYR A 179 9.81 -12.72 18.20
N PHE A 180 10.05 -11.49 18.64
CA PHE A 180 9.11 -10.66 19.39
C PHE A 180 7.68 -10.60 18.83
N THR A 181 6.68 -10.74 19.72
CA THR A 181 5.25 -10.51 19.42
C THR A 181 4.69 -9.47 20.39
N PRO A 182 3.97 -8.44 19.92
CA PRO A 182 3.37 -7.43 20.80
C PRO A 182 2.40 -8.06 21.83
N PRO A 183 2.35 -7.53 23.07
CA PRO A 183 1.37 -7.93 24.07
C PRO A 183 -0.05 -7.76 23.54
N GLU A 184 -0.97 -8.64 23.94
CA GLU A 184 -2.35 -8.63 23.43
C GLU A 184 -3.05 -7.27 23.61
N SER A 185 -2.78 -6.58 24.73
CA SER A 185 -3.29 -5.23 25.02
C SER A 185 -2.85 -4.16 24.02
N TYR A 186 -1.67 -4.33 23.40
CA TYR A 186 -1.07 -3.37 22.46
C TYR A 186 -1.22 -3.78 20.99
N ARG A 187 -1.84 -4.92 20.70
CA ARG A 187 -2.14 -5.33 19.32
C ARG A 187 -3.15 -4.37 18.70
N LEU A 188 -2.95 -4.12 17.41
CA LEU A 188 -3.82 -3.28 16.60
C LEU A 188 -5.20 -3.92 16.51
N THR A 189 -6.21 -3.15 16.86
CA THR A 189 -7.62 -3.50 16.65
C THR A 189 -8.03 -3.17 15.22
N GLU A 190 -9.14 -3.76 14.76
CA GLU A 190 -9.71 -3.40 13.46
C GLU A 190 -10.07 -1.90 13.38
N GLN A 191 -10.45 -1.28 14.49
CA GLN A 191 -10.71 0.16 14.52
C GLN A 191 -9.42 0.96 14.29
N ASN A 192 -8.30 0.59 14.92
CA ASN A 192 -7.02 1.29 14.71
C ASN A 192 -6.56 1.21 13.25
N ILE A 193 -6.79 0.07 12.59
CA ILE A 193 -6.48 -0.09 11.17
C ILE A 193 -7.32 0.87 10.33
N THR A 194 -8.63 0.95 10.60
CA THR A 194 -9.54 1.88 9.92
C THR A 194 -9.13 3.34 10.13
N ASP A 195 -8.81 3.73 11.37
CA ASP A 195 -8.44 5.10 11.71
C ASP A 195 -7.10 5.50 11.07
N PHE A 196 -6.14 4.57 11.02
CA PHE A 196 -4.88 4.76 10.32
C PHE A 196 -5.10 4.99 8.82
N VAL A 197 -5.92 4.15 8.16
CA VAL A 197 -6.22 4.34 6.73
C VAL A 197 -6.90 5.70 6.49
N ASN A 198 -7.88 6.07 7.32
CA ASN A 198 -8.55 7.37 7.21
C ASN A 198 -7.60 8.56 7.43
N CYS A 199 -6.61 8.44 8.31
CA CYS A 199 -5.60 9.46 8.55
C CYS A 199 -4.80 9.81 7.28
N ILE A 200 -4.47 8.81 6.44
CA ILE A 200 -3.47 8.99 5.37
C ILE A 200 -4.04 8.90 3.94
N LYS A 201 -5.24 8.33 3.76
CA LYS A 201 -5.84 8.09 2.43
C LYS A 201 -5.95 9.34 1.55
N GLU A 202 -6.29 10.49 2.15
CA GLU A 202 -6.44 11.74 1.41
C GLU A 202 -5.12 12.18 0.77
N CYS A 203 -4.01 12.09 1.52
CA CYS A 203 -2.70 12.39 0.97
C CYS A 203 -2.29 11.39 -0.10
N ALA A 204 -2.67 10.11 0.04
CA ALA A 204 -2.44 9.10 -1.00
C ALA A 204 -3.22 9.40 -2.29
N PHE A 205 -4.49 9.79 -2.19
CA PHE A 205 -5.30 10.16 -3.35
C PHE A 205 -4.83 11.44 -4.05
N ILE A 206 -4.18 12.36 -3.34
CA ILE A 206 -3.53 13.52 -3.95
C ILE A 206 -2.20 13.08 -4.60
N ALA A 207 -1.43 12.25 -3.91
CA ALA A 207 -0.11 11.80 -4.34
C ALA A 207 -0.14 11.01 -5.66
N ILE A 208 -1.21 10.30 -6.00
CA ILE A 208 -1.27 9.60 -7.30
C ILE A 208 -1.21 10.57 -8.50
N PHE A 209 -1.54 11.85 -8.33
CA PHE A 209 -1.51 12.82 -9.43
C PHE A 209 -0.20 13.62 -9.49
N THR A 210 0.81 13.24 -8.71
CA THR A 210 2.10 13.93 -8.73
C THR A 210 2.85 13.70 -10.05
N LYS A 211 3.54 14.73 -10.52
CA LYS A 211 4.32 14.69 -11.77
C LYS A 211 5.49 13.70 -11.74
N ALA A 212 5.95 13.33 -10.55
CA ALA A 212 7.04 12.39 -10.32
C ALA A 212 6.63 11.33 -9.28
N HIS A 213 7.38 10.22 -9.21
CA HIS A 213 7.20 9.15 -8.21
C HIS A 213 5.84 8.45 -8.21
N LEU A 214 5.12 8.46 -9.34
CA LEU A 214 3.79 7.85 -9.49
C LEU A 214 3.75 6.38 -9.01
N LYS A 215 4.76 5.58 -9.34
CA LYS A 215 4.83 4.16 -8.92
C LYS A 215 4.91 4.00 -7.40
N GLU A 216 5.59 4.91 -6.70
CA GLU A 216 5.71 4.89 -5.24
C GLU A 216 4.42 5.36 -4.58
N ALA A 217 3.76 6.39 -5.12
CA ALA A 217 2.43 6.80 -4.70
C ALA A 217 1.39 5.67 -4.90
N ALA A 218 1.43 4.98 -6.04
CA ALA A 218 0.57 3.83 -6.31
C ALA A 218 0.81 2.67 -5.31
N LYS A 219 2.06 2.43 -4.90
CA LYS A 219 2.37 1.47 -3.82
C LYS A 219 1.74 1.86 -2.49
N ALA A 220 1.68 3.16 -2.15
CA ALA A 220 0.98 3.60 -0.94
C ALA A 220 -0.50 3.20 -0.98
N CYS A 221 -1.20 3.48 -2.10
CA CYS A 221 -2.58 3.02 -2.30
C CYS A 221 -2.70 1.49 -2.27
N GLN A 222 -1.72 0.77 -2.79
CA GLN A 222 -1.66 -0.70 -2.70
C GLN A 222 -1.61 -1.20 -1.25
N TYR A 223 -0.73 -0.66 -0.42
CA TYR A 223 -0.66 -1.05 0.98
C TYR A 223 -1.92 -0.65 1.76
N LEU A 224 -2.50 0.52 1.48
CA LEU A 224 -3.76 0.94 2.11
C LEU A 224 -4.93 0.04 1.73
N SER A 225 -5.02 -0.35 0.45
CA SER A 225 -6.06 -1.28 -0.01
C SER A 225 -5.88 -2.71 0.50
N MET A 226 -4.66 -3.11 0.91
CA MET A 226 -4.45 -4.38 1.63
C MET A 226 -5.07 -4.36 3.04
N LEU A 227 -5.22 -3.18 3.65
CA LEU A 227 -5.78 -3.00 4.98
C LEU A 227 -7.30 -2.79 4.96
N ARG A 228 -7.77 -1.86 4.13
CA ARG A 228 -9.19 -1.46 3.99
C ARG A 228 -9.51 -1.18 2.52
N PRO A 229 -9.73 -2.23 1.71
CA PRO A 229 -10.03 -2.07 0.28
C PRO A 229 -11.29 -1.23 0.02
N GLU A 230 -12.30 -1.33 0.87
CA GLU A 230 -13.58 -0.62 0.78
C GLU A 230 -13.43 0.91 0.87
N LEU A 231 -12.35 1.41 1.48
CA LEU A 231 -12.07 2.84 1.59
C LEU A 231 -11.20 3.39 0.45
N ILE A 232 -10.54 2.50 -0.30
CA ILE A 232 -9.51 2.86 -1.28
C ILE A 232 -9.94 2.56 -2.71
N VAL A 233 -10.51 1.37 -2.95
CA VAL A 233 -10.86 0.90 -4.29
C VAL A 233 -11.99 1.74 -4.91
N PRO A 234 -13.16 1.94 -4.26
CA PRO A 234 -14.27 2.66 -4.90
C PRO A 234 -13.90 4.11 -5.30
N PRO A 235 -13.24 4.93 -4.46
CA PRO A 235 -12.85 6.28 -4.86
C PRO A 235 -11.90 6.35 -6.05
N ILE A 236 -11.01 5.36 -6.21
CA ILE A 236 -10.10 5.30 -7.37
C ILE A 236 -10.87 4.90 -8.63
N VAL A 237 -11.81 3.97 -8.52
CA VAL A 237 -12.68 3.53 -9.62
C VAL A 237 -13.59 4.68 -10.08
N GLU A 238 -14.21 5.42 -9.16
CA GLU A 238 -15.00 6.61 -9.48
C GLU A 238 -14.17 7.68 -10.20
N LYS A 239 -12.93 7.92 -9.72
CA LYS A 239 -11.99 8.82 -10.40
C LYS A 239 -11.66 8.36 -11.82
N LEU A 240 -11.54 7.05 -12.08
CA LEU A 240 -11.31 6.53 -13.43
C LEU A 240 -12.48 6.87 -14.34
N PHE A 241 -13.70 6.52 -13.95
CA PHE A 241 -14.89 6.79 -14.79
C PHE A 241 -15.03 8.28 -15.08
N SER A 242 -14.84 9.15 -14.07
CA SER A 242 -14.83 10.60 -14.28
C SER A 242 -13.72 11.09 -15.23
N SER A 243 -12.58 10.37 -15.28
CA SER A 243 -11.45 10.70 -16.14
C SER A 243 -11.62 10.18 -17.57
N ILE A 244 -12.44 9.15 -17.79
CA ILE A 244 -12.76 8.64 -19.12
C ILE A 244 -13.72 9.61 -19.83
N ASP A 245 -14.70 10.15 -19.09
CA ASP A 245 -15.65 11.14 -19.63
C ASP A 245 -14.99 12.51 -19.90
N SER A 246 -13.92 12.82 -19.15
CA SER A 246 -13.18 14.07 -19.29
C SER A 246 -12.11 13.98 -20.40
N MET A 247 -12.40 14.53 -21.58
CA MET A 247 -11.47 14.58 -22.71
C MET A 247 -10.24 15.48 -22.49
N SER A 248 -10.18 16.26 -21.40
CA SER A 248 -9.23 17.38 -21.25
C SER A 248 -7.92 17.05 -20.51
N GLU A 249 -7.80 15.93 -19.79
CA GLU A 249 -6.67 15.68 -18.88
C GLU A 249 -6.07 14.26 -18.98
N PRO A 250 -5.35 13.91 -20.07
CA PRO A 250 -4.82 12.56 -20.32
C PRO A 250 -3.83 12.04 -19.25
N HIS A 251 -3.14 12.94 -18.55
CA HIS A 251 -2.22 12.60 -17.46
C HIS A 251 -2.94 12.01 -16.23
N ARG A 252 -4.21 12.36 -16.01
CA ARG A 252 -5.02 11.81 -14.91
C ARG A 252 -5.39 10.35 -15.19
N PHE A 253 -5.81 10.05 -16.42
CA PHE A 253 -6.09 8.68 -16.85
C PHE A 253 -4.87 7.78 -16.61
N THR A 254 -3.69 8.18 -17.09
CA THR A 254 -2.48 7.36 -16.95
C THR A 254 -2.05 7.14 -15.50
N SER A 255 -2.21 8.16 -14.65
CA SER A 255 -1.95 8.09 -13.22
C SER A 255 -2.89 7.12 -12.50
N ILE A 256 -4.18 7.23 -12.77
CA ILE A 256 -5.22 6.35 -12.18
C ILE A 256 -5.03 4.91 -12.64
N MET A 257 -4.76 4.67 -13.93
CA MET A 257 -4.50 3.34 -14.47
C MET A 257 -3.30 2.65 -13.84
N THR A 258 -2.21 3.39 -13.61
CA THR A 258 -1.03 2.87 -12.91
C THR A 258 -1.35 2.47 -11.47
N CYS A 259 -2.18 3.27 -10.79
CA CYS A 259 -2.66 2.96 -9.45
C CYS A 259 -3.56 1.72 -9.44
N LEU A 260 -4.55 1.66 -10.34
CA LEU A 260 -5.46 0.52 -10.52
C LEU A 260 -4.72 -0.79 -10.79
N ALA A 261 -3.67 -0.75 -11.63
CA ALA A 261 -2.82 -1.92 -11.88
C ALA A 261 -2.14 -2.41 -10.59
N SER A 262 -1.76 -1.50 -9.68
CA SER A 262 -1.13 -1.85 -8.40
C SER A 262 -2.13 -2.44 -7.40
N ILE A 263 -3.40 -2.05 -7.48
CA ILE A 263 -4.47 -2.54 -6.59
C ILE A 263 -5.35 -3.65 -7.20
N ALA A 264 -5.02 -4.14 -8.40
CA ALA A 264 -5.79 -5.16 -9.12
C ALA A 264 -6.15 -6.39 -8.26
N ARG A 265 -5.22 -6.84 -7.41
CA ARG A 265 -5.47 -7.95 -6.47
C ARG A 265 -6.60 -7.68 -5.49
N GLN A 266 -6.74 -6.45 -5.01
CA GLN A 266 -7.78 -6.06 -4.05
C GLN A 266 -9.15 -5.86 -4.71
N ILE A 267 -9.17 -5.59 -6.02
CA ILE A 267 -10.40 -5.57 -6.81
C ILE A 267 -10.94 -7.00 -6.96
N VAL A 268 -10.07 -7.95 -7.32
CA VAL A 268 -10.49 -9.32 -7.67
C VAL A 268 -10.71 -10.22 -6.44
N ARG A 269 -9.95 -10.02 -5.36
CA ARG A 269 -10.04 -10.87 -4.17
C ARG A 269 -11.31 -10.57 -3.38
N GLN A 270 -12.09 -11.60 -3.04
CA GLN A 270 -13.16 -11.47 -2.06
C GLN A 270 -12.57 -11.21 -0.67
N ALA A 271 -12.99 -10.12 -0.04
CA ALA A 271 -12.67 -9.81 1.34
C ALA A 271 -13.97 -9.68 2.14
N PRO A 272 -14.02 -10.12 3.42
CA PRO A 272 -15.24 -10.04 4.23
C PRO A 272 -15.84 -8.63 4.31
N TYR A 273 -14.98 -7.61 4.36
CA TYR A 273 -15.35 -6.20 4.44
C TYR A 273 -15.57 -5.52 3.09
N PHE A 274 -15.26 -6.22 1.98
CA PHE A 274 -15.38 -5.69 0.63
C PHE A 274 -15.77 -6.81 -0.35
N SER A 275 -17.04 -7.18 -0.32
CA SER A 275 -17.63 -8.21 -1.20
C SER A 275 -17.89 -7.71 -2.62
N GLN A 276 -18.12 -6.40 -2.78
CA GLN A 276 -18.47 -5.77 -4.06
C GLN A 276 -17.28 -5.62 -5.02
N GLY A 277 -16.03 -5.85 -4.59
CA GLY A 277 -14.85 -5.62 -5.43
C GLY A 277 -14.92 -6.30 -6.81
N GLN A 278 -15.46 -7.52 -6.86
CA GLN A 278 -15.55 -8.30 -8.08
C GLN A 278 -16.54 -7.74 -9.10
N THR A 279 -17.56 -6.99 -8.67
CA THR A 279 -18.54 -6.38 -9.59
C THR A 279 -17.90 -5.31 -10.47
N TYR A 280 -16.78 -4.72 -10.04
CA TYR A 280 -16.03 -3.75 -10.84
C TYR A 280 -15.21 -4.37 -11.98
N VAL A 281 -14.90 -5.67 -11.93
CA VAL A 281 -13.95 -6.30 -12.87
C VAL A 281 -14.37 -6.14 -14.33
N ILE A 282 -15.56 -6.62 -14.70
CA ILE A 282 -16.05 -6.56 -16.08
C ILE A 282 -16.28 -5.10 -16.55
N PRO A 283 -16.96 -4.23 -15.77
CA PRO A 283 -17.09 -2.82 -16.14
C PRO A 283 -15.74 -2.13 -16.38
N LEU A 284 -14.74 -2.38 -15.54
CA LEU A 284 -13.41 -1.81 -15.71
C LEU A 284 -12.72 -2.36 -16.97
N LEU A 285 -12.78 -3.67 -17.21
CA LEU A 285 -12.21 -4.28 -18.42
C LEU A 285 -12.77 -3.64 -19.69
N MET A 286 -14.08 -3.44 -19.77
CA MET A 286 -14.71 -2.79 -20.92
C MET A 286 -14.37 -1.30 -21.02
N ALA A 287 -14.42 -0.57 -19.90
CA ALA A 287 -14.25 0.88 -19.87
C ALA A 287 -12.84 1.33 -20.28
N VAL A 288 -11.81 0.51 -20.05
CA VAL A 288 -10.42 0.87 -20.36
C VAL A 288 -10.00 0.54 -21.79
N LEU A 289 -10.80 -0.22 -22.56
CA LEU A 289 -10.46 -0.59 -23.95
C LEU A 289 -10.19 0.62 -24.88
N PRO A 290 -10.94 1.74 -24.78
CA PRO A 290 -10.60 2.98 -25.51
C PRO A 290 -9.27 3.62 -25.09
N GLY A 291 -8.61 3.07 -24.07
CA GLY A 291 -7.24 3.41 -23.69
C GLY A 291 -6.18 2.79 -24.62
N ILE A 292 -6.53 1.77 -25.40
CA ILE A 292 -5.69 1.22 -26.48
C ILE A 292 -5.84 2.16 -27.68
N ASP A 293 -4.90 3.08 -27.81
CA ASP A 293 -4.86 4.16 -28.80
C ASP A 293 -3.50 4.18 -29.50
N SER A 294 -3.49 4.10 -30.83
CA SER A 294 -2.27 4.17 -31.64
C SER A 294 -1.57 5.53 -31.53
N ASN A 295 -2.29 6.59 -31.17
CA ASN A 295 -1.76 7.95 -31.10
C ASN A 295 -1.15 8.29 -29.73
N ASP A 296 -1.52 7.58 -28.66
CA ASP A 296 -1.00 7.81 -27.31
C ASP A 296 -0.39 6.53 -26.72
N PHE A 297 0.90 6.37 -26.95
CA PHE A 297 1.69 5.25 -26.44
C PHE A 297 1.61 5.13 -24.91
N LYS A 298 1.61 6.25 -24.18
CA LYS A 298 1.61 6.21 -22.71
C LYS A 298 0.29 5.68 -22.18
N LYS A 299 -0.83 6.11 -22.79
CA LYS A 299 -2.18 5.63 -22.49
C LYS A 299 -2.32 4.14 -22.79
N THR A 300 -1.82 3.71 -23.94
CA THR A 300 -1.82 2.30 -24.36
C THR A 300 -0.99 1.42 -23.41
N ALA A 301 0.23 1.86 -23.06
CA ALA A 301 1.12 1.11 -22.19
C ALA A 301 0.52 0.83 -20.80
N VAL A 302 -0.05 1.85 -20.14
CA VAL A 302 -0.68 1.67 -18.83
C VAL A 302 -1.98 0.87 -18.91
N THR A 303 -2.69 0.95 -20.04
CA THR A 303 -3.90 0.15 -20.29
C THR A 303 -3.55 -1.33 -20.37
N PHE A 304 -2.55 -1.70 -21.17
CA PHE A 304 -2.07 -3.08 -21.21
C PHE A 304 -1.52 -3.57 -19.87
N GLN A 305 -0.81 -2.71 -19.11
CA GLN A 305 -0.32 -3.05 -17.79
C GLN A 305 -1.47 -3.40 -16.83
N PHE A 306 -2.53 -2.60 -16.82
CA PHE A 306 -3.72 -2.85 -15.99
C PHE A 306 -4.48 -4.10 -16.44
N LEU A 307 -4.76 -4.24 -17.74
CA LEU A 307 -5.44 -5.41 -18.30
C LEU A 307 -4.69 -6.69 -17.95
N ASN A 308 -3.37 -6.72 -18.14
CA ASN A 308 -2.54 -7.86 -17.75
C ASN A 308 -2.64 -8.14 -16.25
N ALA A 309 -2.58 -7.11 -15.39
CA ALA A 309 -2.67 -7.28 -13.94
C ALA A 309 -4.01 -7.91 -13.49
N ILE A 310 -5.14 -7.49 -14.06
CA ILE A 310 -6.46 -8.09 -13.75
C ILE A 310 -6.63 -9.46 -14.38
N LEU A 311 -6.33 -9.62 -15.67
CA LEU A 311 -6.55 -10.88 -16.39
C LEU A 311 -5.66 -12.01 -15.88
N MET A 312 -4.52 -11.71 -15.24
CA MET A 312 -3.70 -12.71 -14.54
C MET A 312 -4.33 -13.23 -13.23
N LEU A 313 -5.35 -12.54 -12.71
CA LEU A 313 -6.02 -12.88 -11.45
C LEU A 313 -7.43 -13.48 -11.66
N VAL A 314 -7.99 -13.34 -12.87
CA VAL A 314 -9.36 -13.75 -13.21
C VAL A 314 -9.32 -14.92 -14.19
N THR A 315 -10.21 -15.90 -14.00
CA THR A 315 -10.44 -16.95 -15.00
C THR A 315 -11.55 -16.47 -15.93
N CYS A 316 -11.24 -16.20 -17.21
CA CYS A 316 -12.19 -15.58 -18.14
C CYS A 316 -13.12 -16.62 -18.80
N VAL A 317 -13.93 -17.30 -17.98
CA VAL A 317 -14.94 -18.28 -18.43
C VAL A 317 -16.31 -17.66 -18.28
N ASP A 318 -17.19 -17.88 -19.26
CA ASP A 318 -18.60 -17.52 -19.12
C ASP A 318 -19.30 -18.48 -18.16
N CYS A 319 -19.62 -17.97 -16.97
CA CYS A 319 -20.35 -18.63 -15.90
C CYS A 319 -21.78 -18.09 -15.75
N SER A 320 -22.32 -17.37 -16.74
CA SER A 320 -23.65 -16.74 -16.67
C SER A 320 -24.78 -17.74 -16.42
N SER A 321 -24.69 -18.95 -16.98
CA SER A 321 -25.64 -20.04 -16.79
C SER A 321 -25.65 -20.62 -15.36
N ALA A 322 -24.62 -20.37 -14.55
CA ALA A 322 -24.52 -20.89 -13.19
C ALA A 322 -25.65 -20.37 -12.30
N VAL A 323 -26.18 -19.17 -12.56
CA VAL A 323 -27.29 -18.57 -11.80
C VAL A 323 -28.57 -19.40 -11.86
N HIS A 324 -28.77 -20.15 -12.94
CA HIS A 324 -29.93 -21.03 -13.10
C HIS A 324 -29.69 -22.45 -12.54
N THR A 325 -28.43 -22.84 -12.38
CA THR A 325 -28.04 -24.21 -12.01
C THR A 325 -27.72 -24.33 -10.52
N ARG A 326 -27.22 -23.25 -9.91
CA ARG A 326 -26.74 -23.21 -8.53
C ARG A 326 -27.65 -22.37 -7.63
N ASN A 327 -28.04 -22.95 -6.50
CA ASN A 327 -28.89 -22.29 -5.49
C ASN A 327 -28.10 -21.71 -4.31
N ASP A 328 -26.78 -21.92 -4.26
CA ASP A 328 -25.90 -21.54 -3.16
C ASP A 328 -25.19 -20.17 -3.36
N LEU A 329 -25.49 -19.47 -4.45
CA LEU A 329 -24.88 -18.20 -4.81
C LEU A 329 -25.51 -17.03 -4.04
N THR A 330 -24.66 -16.15 -3.51
CA THR A 330 -25.06 -14.84 -2.98
C THR A 330 -25.55 -13.90 -4.09
N GLU A 331 -26.24 -12.81 -3.74
CA GLU A 331 -26.72 -11.82 -4.72
C GLU A 331 -25.57 -11.20 -5.53
N ILE A 332 -24.45 -10.88 -4.88
CA ILE A 332 -23.26 -10.33 -5.53
C ILE A 332 -22.64 -11.36 -6.48
N GLU A 333 -22.56 -12.63 -6.07
CA GLU A 333 -22.04 -13.68 -6.95
C GLU A 333 -22.94 -13.90 -8.17
N LYS A 334 -24.26 -13.81 -8.02
CA LYS A 334 -25.19 -13.86 -9.15
C LYS A 334 -24.93 -12.71 -10.13
N GLU A 335 -24.76 -11.49 -9.63
CA GLU A 335 -24.43 -10.32 -10.46
C GLU A 335 -23.10 -10.50 -11.20
N VAL A 336 -22.07 -10.97 -10.51
CA VAL A 336 -20.75 -11.25 -11.10
C VAL A 336 -20.85 -12.34 -12.16
N CYS A 337 -21.55 -13.44 -11.89
CA CYS A 337 -21.78 -14.52 -12.85
C CYS A 337 -22.55 -14.02 -14.09
N LEU A 338 -23.62 -13.26 -13.94
CA LEU A 338 -24.33 -12.71 -15.09
C LEU A 338 -23.44 -11.78 -15.93
N SER A 339 -22.53 -11.05 -15.28
CA SER A 339 -21.60 -10.15 -15.96
C SER A 339 -20.56 -10.88 -16.80
N THR A 340 -20.26 -12.16 -16.53
CA THR A 340 -19.26 -12.93 -17.31
C THR A 340 -19.66 -13.17 -18.76
N ALA A 341 -20.94 -13.06 -19.11
CA ALA A 341 -21.40 -13.17 -20.49
C ALA A 341 -20.71 -12.15 -21.42
N LYS A 342 -20.24 -11.02 -20.87
CA LYS A 342 -19.54 -9.96 -21.62
C LYS A 342 -18.07 -10.27 -21.91
N PHE A 343 -17.53 -11.42 -21.48
CA PHE A 343 -16.14 -11.78 -21.79
C PHE A 343 -15.92 -11.94 -23.30
N GLU A 344 -16.89 -12.47 -24.04
CA GLU A 344 -16.78 -12.60 -25.50
C GLU A 344 -16.69 -11.22 -26.18
N ASP A 345 -17.56 -10.29 -25.77
CA ASP A 345 -17.53 -8.89 -26.23
C ASP A 345 -16.19 -8.22 -25.93
N PHE A 346 -15.69 -8.40 -24.70
CA PHE A 346 -14.40 -7.88 -24.26
C PHE A 346 -13.25 -8.40 -25.13
N ILE A 347 -13.18 -9.72 -25.34
CA ILE A 347 -12.11 -10.35 -26.12
C ILE A 347 -12.14 -9.85 -27.56
N THR A 348 -13.32 -9.80 -28.17
CA THR A 348 -13.51 -9.35 -29.56
C THR A 348 -13.04 -7.90 -29.73
N GLU A 349 -13.49 -7.00 -28.85
CA GLU A 349 -13.11 -5.58 -28.92
C GLU A 349 -11.61 -5.38 -28.62
N PHE A 350 -11.06 -6.11 -27.65
CA PHE A 350 -9.64 -6.09 -27.35
C PHE A 350 -8.78 -6.50 -28.55
N LEU A 351 -9.14 -7.60 -29.23
CA LEU A 351 -8.42 -8.09 -30.40
C LEU A 351 -8.53 -7.10 -31.56
N ASN A 352 -9.74 -6.59 -31.85
CA ASN A 352 -9.95 -5.60 -32.90
C ASN A 352 -9.08 -4.35 -32.71
N ARG A 353 -9.05 -3.79 -31.50
CA ARG A 353 -8.20 -2.62 -31.19
C ARG A 353 -6.71 -2.95 -31.29
N THR A 354 -6.32 -4.13 -30.84
CA THR A 354 -4.92 -4.57 -30.92
C THR A 354 -4.47 -4.74 -32.38
N PHE A 355 -5.32 -5.31 -33.25
CA PHE A 355 -5.02 -5.44 -34.67
C PHE A 355 -4.97 -4.10 -35.39
N GLN A 356 -5.95 -3.21 -35.16
CA GLN A 356 -5.94 -1.85 -35.71
C GLN A 356 -4.66 -1.10 -35.34
N MET A 357 -4.23 -1.26 -34.09
CA MET A 357 -2.99 -0.67 -33.61
C MET A 357 -1.77 -1.26 -34.32
N ILE A 358 -1.68 -2.59 -34.47
CA ILE A 358 -0.59 -3.25 -35.21
C ILE A 358 -0.54 -2.76 -36.67
N ASP A 359 -1.69 -2.68 -37.34
CA ASP A 359 -1.78 -2.20 -38.73
C ASP A 359 -1.24 -0.77 -38.84
N THR A 360 -1.71 0.14 -37.97
CA THR A 360 -1.26 1.55 -37.93
C THR A 360 0.25 1.67 -37.74
N LEU A 361 0.82 0.88 -36.82
CA LEU A 361 2.26 0.92 -36.52
C LEU A 361 3.10 0.35 -37.66
N SER A 362 2.57 -0.64 -38.39
CA SER A 362 3.24 -1.23 -39.55
C SER A 362 3.39 -0.23 -40.70
N THR A 363 2.49 0.76 -40.78
CA THR A 363 2.48 1.75 -41.85
C THR A 363 3.24 3.04 -41.52
N GLU A 364 3.36 3.43 -40.24
CA GLU A 364 3.73 4.81 -39.87
C GLU A 364 5.09 4.98 -39.15
N MET A 365 5.74 3.94 -38.62
CA MET A 365 6.84 4.13 -37.64
C MET A 365 8.25 3.77 -38.11
N SER A 366 9.22 4.60 -37.69
CA SER A 366 10.67 4.36 -37.78
C SER A 366 11.18 3.49 -36.63
N ASP A 367 12.26 2.74 -36.89
CA ASP A 367 12.73 1.55 -36.15
C ASP A 367 12.75 1.62 -34.60
N ALA A 368 13.09 2.75 -33.98
CA ALA A 368 13.38 2.79 -32.55
C ALA A 368 12.14 2.81 -31.63
N LEU A 369 11.08 3.53 -32.00
CA LEU A 369 9.82 3.53 -31.24
C LEU A 369 9.01 2.25 -31.52
N TYR A 370 9.18 1.67 -32.72
CA TYR A 370 8.54 0.40 -33.11
C TYR A 370 9.02 -0.76 -32.23
N GLN A 371 10.32 -0.85 -31.93
CA GLN A 371 10.89 -1.89 -31.07
C GLN A 371 10.30 -1.87 -29.65
N ASN A 372 10.20 -0.69 -29.01
CA ASN A 372 9.57 -0.57 -27.69
C ASN A 372 8.08 -0.96 -27.72
N PHE A 373 7.41 -0.69 -28.83
CA PHE A 373 6.00 -1.01 -29.02
C PHE A 373 5.78 -2.51 -29.17
N VAL A 374 6.56 -3.16 -30.04
CA VAL A 374 6.55 -4.61 -30.22
C VAL A 374 6.89 -5.28 -28.90
N GLU A 375 7.89 -4.83 -28.16
CA GLU A 375 8.23 -5.41 -26.86
C GLU A 375 7.06 -5.31 -25.86
N LEU A 376 6.34 -4.19 -25.82
CA LEU A 376 5.19 -4.02 -24.94
C LEU A 376 3.99 -4.90 -25.33
N ILE A 377 3.64 -4.97 -26.63
CA ILE A 377 2.61 -5.89 -27.15
C ILE A 377 3.04 -7.34 -26.88
N MET A 378 4.31 -7.67 -27.13
CA MET A 378 4.82 -9.03 -26.96
C MET A 378 4.81 -9.44 -25.48
N ILE A 379 5.20 -8.57 -24.56
CA ILE A 379 5.23 -8.91 -23.13
C ILE A 379 3.81 -8.94 -22.55
N HIS A 380 3.02 -7.88 -22.71
CA HIS A 380 1.73 -7.77 -22.03
C HIS A 380 0.61 -8.36 -22.87
N GLY A 381 0.57 -8.05 -24.17
CA GLY A 381 -0.43 -8.57 -25.10
C GLY A 381 -0.36 -10.10 -25.24
N MET A 382 0.83 -10.70 -25.42
CA MET A 382 0.90 -12.17 -25.46
C MET A 382 0.57 -12.83 -24.12
N ASN A 383 0.90 -12.21 -22.98
CA ASN A 383 0.49 -12.74 -21.68
C ASN A 383 -1.03 -12.71 -21.52
N ILE A 384 -1.67 -11.62 -21.95
CA ILE A 384 -3.12 -11.50 -22.01
C ILE A 384 -3.70 -12.58 -22.91
N VAL A 385 -3.26 -12.67 -24.17
CA VAL A 385 -3.72 -13.67 -25.14
C VAL A 385 -3.50 -15.09 -24.61
N LYS A 386 -2.34 -15.39 -24.02
CA LYS A 386 -2.06 -16.70 -23.41
C LYS A 386 -3.01 -17.03 -22.27
N ASN A 387 -3.37 -16.05 -21.45
CA ASN A 387 -4.32 -16.28 -20.36
C ASN A 387 -5.77 -16.40 -20.87
N LEU A 388 -6.13 -15.65 -21.91
CA LEU A 388 -7.40 -15.80 -22.61
C LEU A 388 -7.51 -17.16 -23.34
N LEU A 389 -6.42 -17.66 -23.92
CA LEU A 389 -6.37 -18.96 -24.59
C LEU A 389 -6.30 -20.16 -23.63
N LYS A 390 -6.07 -19.94 -22.32
CA LYS A 390 -6.29 -20.99 -21.31
C LYS A 390 -7.78 -21.26 -21.06
N ILE A 391 -8.67 -20.51 -21.71
CA ILE A 391 -10.07 -20.88 -21.83
C ILE A 391 -10.20 -21.74 -23.09
N ASN A 392 -10.64 -22.98 -22.87
CA ASN A 392 -10.89 -24.06 -23.84
C ASN A 392 -9.71 -24.93 -24.26
N LEU A 393 -9.11 -25.64 -23.30
CA LEU A 393 -8.72 -27.05 -23.48
C LEU A 393 -9.25 -27.90 -22.32
#